data_AF-A0A6A4I4W7-F1
#
_entry.id   AF-A0A6A4I4W7-F1
#
_cell.length_a   1.000
_cell.length_b   1.000
_cell.length_c   1.000
_cell.angle_alpha   90.00
_cell.angle_beta   90.00
_cell.angle_gamma   90.00
#
_symmetry.space_group_name_H-M   'P 1'
#
loop_
_entity.id
_entity.type
_entity.pdbx_description
1 polymer ?
#
loop_
_entity_poly.entity_id
_entity_poly.type
_entity_poly.pdbx_seq_one_letter_code
_entity_poly.pdbx_strand_id
1 'polypeptide(L)'
;MRVHDSTVIIFDTKQSINRYYSWFGEFVLGFWRVYSTMLTTSPWSCLPFLSRYIFPLVDENQWRDAGIISRLMRAVDPSVSIETSSYWKDLIDLNRIVFKRVALINRATAETHPHSDSLIGGATNLDAEIGFWEPFRINVLHNMLGYIPAHGTKGSSLEEVGLPLGDPARKPIVIYFSRPGMERRRLSDEAHESLVFALRELEKEGIYELYIPDIEKISLSEQLELAAKTTIMLGVHGDELTHRLWMPSTRRSAVVEIFVPDGKTSCSLQEQV
;
A
#
# COMPACT_ATOMS: atom_id res chain seq x y z
N MET A 1 2.98 -7.68 33.59
CA MET A 1 3.90 -7.95 32.49
C MET A 1 4.19 -6.66 31.72
N ARG A 2 5.45 -6.43 31.32
CA ARG A 2 5.83 -5.30 30.45
C ARG A 2 6.15 -5.81 29.05
N VAL A 3 5.58 -5.19 28.03
CA VAL A 3 5.88 -5.45 26.62
C VAL A 3 6.78 -4.31 26.14
N HIS A 4 8.04 -4.64 25.84
CA HIS A 4 9.13 -3.66 25.71
C HIS A 4 9.29 -3.05 24.31
N ASP A 5 8.52 -3.52 23.33
CA ASP A 5 8.60 -3.09 21.92
C ASP A 5 7.31 -2.43 21.41
N SER A 6 7.35 -1.90 20.19
CA SER A 6 6.21 -1.25 19.54
C SER A 6 5.17 -2.28 19.11
N THR A 7 3.93 -2.07 19.55
CA THR A 7 2.78 -2.91 19.22
C THR A 7 1.70 -2.10 18.49
N VAL A 8 1.08 -2.67 17.47
CA VAL A 8 -0.16 -2.15 16.88
C VAL A 8 -1.29 -3.10 17.17
N ILE A 9 -2.38 -2.58 17.74
CA ILE A 9 -3.59 -3.34 18.02
C ILE A 9 -4.69 -2.86 17.08
N ILE A 10 -5.24 -3.78 16.30
CA ILE A 10 -6.22 -3.48 15.25
C ILE A 10 -7.55 -4.13 15.62
N PHE A 11 -8.48 -3.30 16.09
CA PHE A 11 -9.86 -3.68 16.38
C PHE A 11 -10.69 -3.61 15.11
N ASP A 12 -10.60 -4.65 14.29
CA ASP A 12 -11.42 -4.83 13.10
C ASP A 12 -11.70 -6.31 12.82
N THR A 13 -12.63 -6.58 11.92
CA THR A 13 -13.06 -7.91 11.54
C THR A 13 -12.15 -8.52 10.49
N LYS A 14 -12.24 -9.85 10.35
CA LYS A 14 -11.56 -10.61 9.28
C LYS A 14 -11.85 -10.09 7.87
N GLN A 15 -13.02 -9.48 7.65
CA GLN A 15 -13.41 -8.99 6.33
C GLN A 15 -12.54 -7.80 5.90
N SER A 16 -12.25 -6.88 6.82
CA SER A 16 -11.43 -5.69 6.54
C SER A 16 -9.95 -6.04 6.47
N ILE A 17 -9.45 -6.85 7.41
CA ILE A 17 -8.02 -7.16 7.48
C ILE A 17 -7.53 -8.06 6.34
N ASN A 18 -8.43 -8.79 5.68
CA ASN A 18 -8.11 -9.63 4.52
C ASN A 18 -8.32 -8.93 3.17
N ARG A 19 -8.73 -7.65 3.18
CA ARG A 19 -8.80 -6.83 1.96
C ARG A 19 -7.50 -6.06 1.79
N TYR A 20 -6.87 -6.22 0.63
CA TYR A 20 -5.56 -5.65 0.35
C TYR A 20 -5.52 -4.13 0.55
N TYR A 21 -6.52 -3.41 0.01
CA TYR A 21 -6.64 -1.96 0.19
C TYR A 21 -6.82 -1.57 1.65
N SER A 22 -7.76 -2.20 2.37
CA SER A 22 -7.98 -1.87 3.78
C SER A 22 -6.75 -2.14 4.63
N TRP A 23 -6.02 -3.22 4.33
CA TRP A 23 -4.79 -3.55 5.03
C TRP A 23 -3.67 -2.54 4.78
N PHE A 24 -3.14 -2.50 3.56
CA PHE A 24 -1.97 -1.68 3.26
C PHE A 24 -2.34 -0.21 3.05
N GLY A 25 -3.44 0.07 2.35
CA GLY A 25 -3.87 1.42 1.97
C GLY A 25 -4.53 2.21 3.10
N GLU A 26 -5.13 1.56 4.10
CA GLU A 26 -5.73 2.26 5.24
C GLU A 26 -4.98 2.04 6.55
N PHE A 27 -4.88 0.79 7.04
CA PHE A 27 -4.29 0.51 8.35
C PHE A 27 -2.80 0.79 8.40
N VAL A 28 -2.02 0.13 7.53
CA VAL A 28 -0.55 0.21 7.56
C VAL A 28 -0.09 1.60 7.13
N LEU A 29 -0.60 2.12 6.01
CA LEU A 29 -0.25 3.46 5.53
C LEU A 29 -0.62 4.55 6.55
N GLY A 30 -1.84 4.50 7.10
CA GLY A 30 -2.31 5.49 8.07
C GLY A 30 -1.50 5.46 9.35
N PHE A 31 -1.29 4.29 9.93
CA PHE A 31 -0.43 4.14 11.11
C PHE A 31 0.99 4.61 10.85
N TRP A 32 1.60 4.17 9.74
CA TRP A 32 2.99 4.49 9.45
C TRP A 32 3.21 5.98 9.20
N ARG A 33 2.24 6.65 8.57
CA ARG A 33 2.22 8.11 8.43
C ARG A 33 2.20 8.80 9.80
N VAL A 34 1.31 8.39 10.70
CA VAL A 34 1.29 8.92 12.08
C VAL A 34 2.63 8.66 12.79
N TYR A 35 3.12 7.42 12.73
CA TYR A 35 4.33 7.01 13.45
C TYR A 35 5.59 7.73 12.97
N SER A 36 5.74 7.90 11.66
CA SER A 36 6.85 8.65 11.06
C SER A 36 6.84 10.12 11.49
N THR A 37 5.67 10.77 11.58
CA THR A 37 5.57 12.17 12.02
C THR A 37 5.94 12.38 13.49
N MET A 38 5.76 11.36 14.34
CA MET A 38 6.08 11.45 15.77
C MET A 38 7.59 11.39 16.05
N LEU A 39 8.38 10.92 15.09
CA LEU A 39 9.82 10.69 15.25
C LEU A 39 10.60 11.76 14.49
N THR A 40 10.29 13.04 14.77
CA THR A 40 10.83 14.24 14.09
C THR A 40 12.35 14.45 14.18
N THR A 41 13.06 13.61 14.93
CA THR A 41 14.51 13.75 15.19
C THR A 41 15.36 12.72 14.46
N SER A 42 14.74 11.69 13.86
CA SER A 42 15.44 10.64 13.12
C SER A 42 15.02 10.67 11.66
N PRO A 43 15.95 10.45 10.70
CA PRO A 43 15.58 10.22 9.32
C PRO A 43 14.58 9.06 9.21
N TRP A 44 13.66 9.11 8.25
CA TRP A 44 12.72 8.01 7.99
C TRP A 44 13.42 6.66 7.77
N SER A 45 14.66 6.69 7.24
CA SER A 45 15.51 5.53 7.03
C SER A 45 15.97 4.84 8.33
N CYS A 46 15.78 5.49 9.47
CA CYS A 46 16.12 4.97 10.80
C CYS A 46 14.88 4.64 11.65
N LEU A 47 13.67 4.70 11.07
CA LEU A 47 12.44 4.33 11.78
C LEU A 47 12.42 2.82 12.04
N PRO A 48 12.39 2.37 13.31
CA PRO A 48 12.33 0.95 13.59
C PRO A 48 10.97 0.41 13.16
N PHE A 49 10.98 -0.72 12.45
CA PHE A 49 9.76 -1.48 12.16
C PHE A 49 9.07 -1.92 13.44
N LEU A 50 7.78 -2.20 13.30
CA LEU A 50 6.96 -2.73 14.38
C LEU A 50 7.37 -4.15 14.72
N SER A 51 7.37 -4.46 16.01
CA SER A 51 7.67 -5.81 16.47
C SER A 51 6.42 -6.69 16.52
N ARG A 52 5.22 -6.09 16.57
CA ARG A 52 3.98 -6.83 16.78
C ARG A 52 2.73 -6.16 16.20
N TYR A 53 1.92 -6.96 15.52
CA TYR A 53 0.50 -6.69 15.25
C TYR A 53 -0.36 -7.63 16.08
N ILE A 54 -1.43 -7.11 16.69
CA ILE A 54 -2.42 -7.89 17.44
C ILE A 54 -3.79 -7.66 16.81
N PHE A 55 -4.51 -8.75 16.53
CA PHE A 55 -5.90 -8.75 16.05
C PHE A 55 -6.85 -9.36 17.09
N PRO A 56 -7.39 -8.56 18.02
CA PRO A 56 -8.24 -9.06 19.10
C PRO A 56 -9.50 -9.80 18.63
N LEU A 57 -10.04 -9.43 17.47
CA LEU A 57 -11.33 -9.91 16.95
C LEU A 57 -11.20 -10.96 15.84
N VAL A 58 -9.98 -11.44 15.57
CA VAL A 58 -9.67 -12.35 14.46
C VAL A 58 -9.05 -13.61 15.03
N ASP A 59 -9.52 -14.77 14.62
CA ASP A 59 -8.98 -16.04 15.09
C ASP A 59 -7.67 -16.43 14.36
N GLU A 60 -6.92 -17.36 14.93
CA GLU A 60 -5.58 -17.82 14.45
C GLU A 60 -5.52 -18.11 12.95
N ASN A 61 -6.56 -18.74 12.39
CA ASN A 61 -6.61 -19.15 10.99
C ASN A 61 -7.29 -18.12 10.07
N GLN A 62 -7.62 -16.93 10.58
CA GLN A 62 -8.41 -15.95 9.85
C GLN A 62 -7.63 -14.72 9.40
N TRP A 63 -6.43 -14.48 9.94
CA TRP A 63 -5.60 -13.33 9.54
C TRP A 63 -4.84 -13.55 8.23
N ARG A 64 -4.58 -14.82 7.86
CA ARG A 64 -3.96 -15.15 6.59
C ARG A 64 -5.00 -15.06 5.48
N ASP A 65 -4.76 -14.18 4.53
CA ASP A 65 -5.55 -14.04 3.31
C ASP A 65 -5.19 -15.13 2.28
N ALA A 66 -5.74 -15.02 1.06
CA ALA A 66 -5.41 -15.89 -0.08
C ALA A 66 -3.94 -15.76 -0.58
N GLY A 67 -3.08 -15.09 0.19
CA GLY A 67 -1.64 -15.12 0.05
C GLY A 67 -0.99 -13.77 -0.22
N ILE A 68 -1.71 -12.69 -0.50
CA ILE A 68 -1.10 -11.39 -0.81
C ILE A 68 -0.62 -10.72 0.49
N ILE A 69 -1.54 -10.42 1.40
CA ILE A 69 -1.26 -9.71 2.64
C ILE A 69 -0.26 -10.47 3.49
N SER A 70 -0.48 -11.77 3.66
CA SER A 70 0.40 -12.63 4.45
C SER A 70 1.83 -12.71 3.89
N ARG A 71 2.01 -12.77 2.56
CA ARG A 71 3.36 -12.72 1.94
C ARG A 71 3.99 -11.34 2.07
N LEU A 72 3.24 -10.27 1.80
CA LEU A 72 3.76 -8.90 1.87
C LEU A 72 4.17 -8.52 3.29
N MET A 73 3.40 -8.91 4.31
CA MET A 73 3.79 -8.68 5.71
C MET A 73 5.11 -9.34 6.08
N ARG A 74 5.36 -10.56 5.58
CA ARG A 74 6.65 -11.24 5.78
C ARG A 74 7.77 -10.61 4.96
N ALA A 75 7.44 -10.02 3.80
CA ALA A 75 8.40 -9.28 3.00
C ALA A 75 8.75 -7.91 3.60
N VAL A 76 7.86 -7.27 4.35
CA VAL A 76 8.16 -6.03 5.07
C VAL A 76 9.21 -6.30 6.16
N ASP A 77 8.93 -7.25 7.04
CA ASP A 77 9.84 -7.67 8.10
C ASP A 77 9.51 -9.11 8.54
N PRO A 78 10.38 -10.09 8.26
CA PRO A 78 10.15 -11.48 8.68
C PRO A 78 10.06 -11.64 10.21
N SER A 79 10.66 -10.72 10.98
CA SER A 79 10.70 -10.78 12.44
C SER A 79 9.42 -10.33 13.14
N VAL A 80 8.49 -9.70 12.41
CA VAL A 80 7.25 -9.19 12.99
C VAL A 80 6.36 -10.33 13.51
N SER A 81 5.95 -10.21 14.77
CA SER A 81 4.94 -11.09 15.34
C SER A 81 3.54 -10.63 14.91
N ILE A 82 2.71 -11.60 14.53
CA ILE A 82 1.30 -11.37 14.17
C ILE A 82 0.48 -12.26 15.09
N GLU A 83 -0.16 -11.64 16.07
CA GLU A 83 -0.94 -12.28 17.12
C GLU A 83 -2.44 -12.10 16.88
N THR A 84 -3.23 -13.06 17.34
CA THR A 84 -4.68 -13.13 17.12
C THR A 84 -5.47 -13.11 18.43
N SER A 85 -6.77 -13.39 18.36
CA SER A 85 -7.70 -13.37 19.48
C SER A 85 -7.26 -14.22 20.67
N SER A 86 -6.60 -15.36 20.44
CA SER A 86 -6.08 -16.24 21.50
C SER A 86 -5.02 -15.55 22.36
N TYR A 87 -3.98 -15.00 21.73
CA TYR A 87 -2.94 -14.22 22.42
C TYR A 87 -3.55 -13.03 23.19
N TRP A 88 -4.53 -12.36 22.59
CA TRP A 88 -5.23 -11.25 23.25
C TRP A 88 -6.01 -11.69 24.50
N LYS A 89 -6.64 -12.87 24.49
CA LYS A 89 -7.31 -13.44 25.67
C LYS A 89 -6.31 -13.76 26.78
N ASP A 90 -5.18 -14.37 26.44
CA ASP A 90 -4.09 -14.61 27.40
C ASP A 90 -3.64 -13.30 28.05
N LEU A 91 -3.55 -12.23 27.26
CA LEU A 91 -3.22 -10.90 27.77
C LEU A 91 -4.29 -10.38 28.76
N ILE A 92 -5.58 -10.52 28.44
CA ILE A 92 -6.67 -10.13 29.35
C ILE A 92 -6.59 -10.90 30.68
N ASP A 93 -6.36 -12.21 30.62
CA ASP A 93 -6.32 -13.08 31.79
C ASP A 93 -5.15 -12.76 32.74
N LEU A 94 -4.04 -12.24 32.20
CA LEU A 94 -2.90 -11.76 33.00
C LEU A 94 -3.21 -10.49 33.81
N ASN A 95 -4.31 -9.79 33.52
CA ASN A 95 -4.91 -8.66 34.27
C ASN A 95 -4.00 -7.43 34.54
N ARG A 96 -2.72 -7.46 34.18
CA ARG A 96 -1.75 -6.35 34.37
C ARG A 96 -0.72 -6.34 33.26
N ILE A 97 -0.98 -5.61 32.18
CA ILE A 97 -0.06 -5.43 31.05
C ILE A 97 0.23 -3.96 30.85
N VAL A 98 1.50 -3.66 30.59
CA VAL A 98 1.96 -2.33 30.21
C VAL A 98 2.72 -2.45 28.90
N PHE A 99 2.19 -1.83 27.85
CA PHE A 99 2.90 -1.66 26.59
C PHE A 99 3.82 -0.44 26.69
N LYS A 100 5.08 -0.60 26.29
CA LYS A 100 6.01 0.53 26.21
C LYS A 100 5.55 1.53 25.14
N ARG A 101 5.09 1.03 23.99
CA ARG A 101 4.50 1.82 22.90
C ARG A 101 3.39 1.01 22.24
N VAL A 102 2.21 1.61 22.11
CA VAL A 102 1.07 0.97 21.47
C VAL A 102 0.36 1.96 20.56
N ALA A 103 0.02 1.52 19.36
CA ALA A 103 -0.96 2.20 18.50
C ALA A 103 -2.27 1.41 18.50
N LEU A 104 -3.37 2.12 18.62
CA LEU A 104 -4.71 1.55 18.60
C LEU A 104 -5.41 2.01 17.32
N ILE A 105 -5.92 1.04 16.56
CA ILE A 105 -6.63 1.28 15.33
C ILE A 105 -8.02 0.69 15.47
N ASN A 106 -9.06 1.52 15.29
CA ASN A 106 -10.45 1.11 15.40
C ASN A 106 -11.27 1.79 14.30
N ARG A 107 -11.73 1.00 13.32
CA ARG A 107 -12.53 1.49 12.19
C ARG A 107 -13.86 2.07 12.61
N ALA A 108 -14.57 1.41 13.53
CA ALA A 108 -15.89 1.88 13.97
C ALA A 108 -15.82 3.27 14.62
N THR A 109 -14.75 3.55 15.37
CA THR A 109 -14.51 4.89 15.94
C THR A 109 -14.06 5.89 14.87
N ALA A 110 -13.24 5.48 13.91
CA ALA A 110 -12.77 6.37 12.85
C ALA A 110 -13.90 6.82 11.92
N GLU A 111 -14.79 5.91 11.51
CA GLU A 111 -15.91 6.18 10.60
C GLU A 111 -17.04 7.00 11.23
N THR A 112 -17.10 7.05 12.57
CA THR A 112 -18.07 7.88 13.31
C THR A 112 -17.48 9.19 13.78
N HIS A 113 -16.20 9.47 13.45
CA HIS A 113 -15.52 10.66 13.91
C HIS A 113 -16.00 11.90 13.13
N PRO A 114 -16.36 13.02 13.79
CA PRO A 114 -16.93 14.21 13.13
C PRO A 114 -16.04 14.89 12.08
N HIS A 115 -14.76 14.52 12.04
CA HIS A 115 -13.73 15.12 11.16
C HIS A 115 -13.06 14.10 10.23
N SER A 116 -13.60 12.89 10.12
CA SER A 116 -13.03 11.86 9.24
C SER A 116 -14.12 10.96 8.67
N ASP A 117 -14.25 10.96 7.34
CA ASP A 117 -15.20 10.10 6.62
C ASP A 117 -14.58 8.73 6.24
N SER A 118 -13.32 8.49 6.63
CA SER A 118 -12.60 7.24 6.40
C SER A 118 -11.63 6.94 7.52
N LEU A 119 -11.14 5.71 7.56
CA LEU A 119 -10.16 5.25 8.55
C LEU A 119 -8.84 6.03 8.51
N ILE A 120 -8.40 6.43 7.32
CA ILE A 120 -7.11 7.12 7.12
C ILE A 120 -7.24 8.64 7.07
N GLY A 121 -8.45 9.19 6.97
CA GLY A 121 -8.68 10.64 6.73
C GLY A 121 -8.00 11.56 7.76
N GLY A 122 -7.97 11.18 9.03
CA GLY A 122 -7.22 11.94 10.04
C GLY A 122 -5.70 11.90 9.82
N ALA A 123 -5.16 10.75 9.41
CA ALA A 123 -3.73 10.57 9.18
C ALA A 123 -3.23 11.31 7.92
N THR A 124 -4.07 11.43 6.88
CA THR A 124 -3.70 12.15 5.65
C THR A 124 -3.44 13.64 5.89
N ASN A 125 -4.05 14.23 6.92
CA ASN A 125 -3.84 15.63 7.29
C ASN A 125 -2.51 15.90 8.00
N LEU A 126 -1.75 14.85 8.34
CA LEU A 126 -0.44 15.01 8.96
C LEU A 126 0.63 15.30 7.90
N ASP A 127 1.53 16.24 8.20
CA ASP A 127 2.67 16.59 7.35
C ASP A 127 3.81 15.58 7.56
N ALA A 128 3.73 14.45 6.85
CA ALA A 128 4.77 13.42 6.87
C ALA A 128 5.84 13.73 5.82
N GLU A 129 7.10 13.46 6.17
CA GLU A 129 8.23 13.69 5.27
C GLU A 129 8.08 12.91 3.94
N ILE A 130 8.52 13.53 2.85
CA ILE A 130 8.61 12.85 1.54
C ILE A 130 9.46 11.60 1.71
N GLY A 131 8.94 10.47 1.22
CA GLY A 131 9.62 9.18 1.34
C GLY A 131 9.36 8.45 2.66
N PHE A 132 8.45 8.92 3.52
CA PHE A 132 8.09 8.19 4.75
C PHE A 132 7.73 6.71 4.49
N TRP A 133 7.17 6.39 3.33
CA TRP A 133 6.78 5.02 2.93
C TRP A 133 7.94 4.16 2.38
N GLU A 134 9.08 4.76 2.03
CA GLU A 134 10.20 4.06 1.39
C GLU A 134 10.72 2.85 2.17
N PRO A 135 10.77 2.81 3.52
CA PRO A 135 11.17 1.60 4.24
C PRO A 135 10.32 0.38 3.89
N PHE A 136 8.99 0.55 3.80
CA PHE A 136 8.09 -0.53 3.39
C PHE A 136 8.35 -0.93 1.95
N ARG A 137 8.44 0.06 1.05
CA ARG A 137 8.65 -0.17 -0.38
C ARG A 137 9.95 -0.93 -0.64
N ILE A 138 11.06 -0.45 -0.07
CA ILE A 138 12.38 -1.05 -0.22
C ILE A 138 12.41 -2.48 0.29
N ASN A 139 11.93 -2.72 1.51
CA ASN A 139 11.96 -4.06 2.10
C ASN A 139 11.12 -5.05 1.32
N VAL A 140 9.90 -4.66 0.92
CA VAL A 140 9.03 -5.53 0.13
C VAL A 140 9.66 -5.86 -1.22
N LEU A 141 10.14 -4.85 -1.96
CA LEU A 141 10.74 -5.09 -3.27
C LEU A 141 12.01 -5.93 -3.16
N HIS A 142 12.90 -5.61 -2.22
CA HIS A 142 14.12 -6.37 -1.98
C HIS A 142 13.82 -7.83 -1.61
N ASN A 143 12.91 -8.07 -0.66
CA ASN A 143 12.64 -9.41 -0.17
C ASN A 143 11.78 -10.25 -1.12
N MET A 144 10.95 -9.63 -1.97
CA MET A 144 10.12 -10.32 -2.95
C MET A 144 10.82 -10.56 -4.30
N LEU A 145 11.71 -9.65 -4.71
CA LEU A 145 12.33 -9.66 -6.04
C LEU A 145 13.83 -9.97 -5.99
N GLY A 146 14.48 -9.82 -4.82
CA GLY A 146 15.93 -9.93 -4.66
C GLY A 146 16.71 -8.68 -5.10
N TYR A 147 16.01 -7.64 -5.55
CA TYR A 147 16.58 -6.35 -5.95
C TYR A 147 15.49 -5.27 -5.90
N ILE A 148 15.88 -3.99 -5.98
CA ILE A 148 14.94 -2.88 -6.11
C ILE A 148 14.93 -2.48 -7.59
N PRO A 149 13.80 -2.62 -8.31
CA PRO A 149 13.70 -2.11 -9.67
C PRO A 149 13.94 -0.59 -9.67
N ALA A 150 15.11 -0.17 -10.12
CA ALA A 150 15.37 1.22 -10.46
C ALA A 150 14.87 1.49 -11.88
N HIS A 151 14.59 2.76 -12.18
CA HIS A 151 14.42 3.21 -13.56
C HIS A 151 15.76 3.09 -14.32
N GLY A 152 16.15 1.87 -14.71
CA GLY A 152 17.17 1.64 -15.73
C GLY A 152 18.50 1.00 -15.31
N THR A 153 18.78 0.76 -14.04
CA THR A 153 20.03 0.08 -13.61
C THR A 153 19.72 -1.22 -12.88
N LYS A 154 20.18 -2.34 -13.44
CA LYS A 154 20.32 -3.58 -12.67
C LYS A 154 21.37 -3.31 -11.59
N GLY A 155 20.95 -3.29 -10.33
CA GLY A 155 21.88 -3.36 -9.18
C GLY A 155 22.30 -2.03 -8.54
N SER A 156 21.47 -1.00 -8.55
CA SER A 156 21.73 0.17 -7.69
C SER A 156 21.71 -0.23 -6.22
N SER A 157 22.82 0.03 -5.53
CA SER A 157 23.01 -0.22 -4.11
C SER A 157 22.07 0.65 -3.27
N LEU A 158 21.79 0.24 -2.02
CA LEU A 158 20.93 0.96 -1.07
C LEU A 158 21.35 2.43 -0.83
N GLU A 159 22.59 2.80 -1.17
CA GLU A 159 23.14 4.16 -1.02
C GLU A 159 22.71 5.13 -2.14
N GLU A 160 22.26 4.63 -3.30
CA GLU A 160 21.74 5.46 -4.41
C GLU A 160 20.23 5.76 -4.28
N VAL A 161 19.58 5.31 -3.21
CA VAL A 161 18.16 5.60 -2.90
C VAL A 161 18.00 7.02 -2.33
N GLY A 162 18.78 7.96 -2.84
CA GLY A 162 18.42 9.38 -2.81
C GLY A 162 17.23 9.57 -3.73
N LEU A 163 16.23 10.33 -3.26
CA LEU A 163 14.97 10.66 -3.96
C LEU A 163 15.07 10.45 -5.47
N PRO A 164 14.26 9.56 -6.09
CA PRO A 164 14.34 9.34 -7.52
C PRO A 164 13.77 10.58 -8.20
N LEU A 165 14.61 11.57 -8.45
CA LEU A 165 14.39 12.53 -9.51
C LEU A 165 14.54 11.70 -10.78
N GLY A 166 13.47 11.00 -11.16
CA GLY A 166 13.48 10.09 -12.30
C GLY A 166 14.09 10.79 -13.50
N ASP A 167 15.05 10.15 -14.16
CA ASP A 167 15.82 10.74 -15.26
C ASP A 167 14.87 11.44 -16.25
N PRO A 168 14.89 12.78 -16.36
CA PRO A 168 13.95 13.51 -17.20
C PRO A 168 14.13 13.17 -18.68
N ALA A 169 15.28 12.64 -19.09
CA ALA A 169 15.52 12.18 -20.45
C ALA A 169 14.82 10.84 -20.77
N ARG A 170 14.40 10.08 -19.76
CA ARG A 170 13.74 8.78 -19.94
C ARG A 170 12.25 8.94 -20.21
N LYS A 171 11.73 8.14 -21.15
CA LYS A 171 10.29 8.04 -21.41
C LYS A 171 9.55 7.51 -20.17
N PRO A 172 8.40 8.09 -19.79
CA PRO A 172 7.56 7.54 -18.73
C PRO A 172 7.14 6.11 -19.05
N ILE A 173 6.98 5.29 -18.02
CA ILE A 173 6.32 3.98 -18.14
C ILE A 173 4.88 4.15 -17.66
N VAL A 174 3.92 3.97 -18.58
CA VAL A 174 2.49 4.00 -18.29
C VAL A 174 1.98 2.57 -18.15
N ILE A 175 1.31 2.29 -17.04
CA ILE A 175 0.60 1.01 -16.85
C ILE A 175 -0.89 1.27 -16.76
N TYR A 176 -1.67 0.56 -17.57
CA TYR A 176 -3.12 0.53 -17.45
C TYR A 176 -3.58 -0.82 -16.88
N PHE A 177 -4.09 -0.80 -15.65
CA PHE A 177 -4.70 -1.99 -15.03
C PHE A 177 -6.13 -2.14 -15.52
N SER A 178 -6.31 -3.05 -16.49
CA SER A 178 -7.62 -3.49 -16.96
C SER A 178 -8.03 -4.80 -16.31
N ARG A 179 -9.34 -4.99 -16.08
CA ARG A 179 -9.93 -6.28 -15.68
C ARG A 179 -11.06 -6.67 -16.62
N PRO A 180 -10.79 -7.50 -17.64
CA PRO A 180 -11.84 -7.97 -18.53
C PRO A 180 -12.84 -8.91 -17.81
N GLY A 181 -12.44 -9.56 -16.71
CA GLY A 181 -13.22 -10.58 -16.01
C GLY A 181 -14.18 -10.11 -14.90
N MET A 182 -14.18 -8.84 -14.50
CA MET A 182 -15.02 -8.37 -13.37
C MET A 182 -16.40 -7.87 -13.82
N GLU A 183 -17.46 -8.34 -13.16
CA GLU A 183 -18.84 -7.92 -13.46
C GLU A 183 -19.18 -6.50 -12.98
N ARG A 184 -18.45 -5.95 -12.01
CA ARG A 184 -18.71 -4.63 -11.41
C ARG A 184 -17.46 -3.74 -11.45
N ARG A 185 -17.67 -2.42 -11.53
CA ARG A 185 -16.60 -1.40 -11.55
C ARG A 185 -15.58 -1.64 -12.67
N ARG A 186 -16.09 -1.83 -13.89
CA ARG A 186 -15.29 -1.88 -15.12
C ARG A 186 -15.82 -0.87 -16.13
N LEU A 187 -14.97 -0.48 -17.07
CA LEU A 187 -15.40 0.22 -18.27
C LEU A 187 -16.30 -0.70 -19.10
N SER A 188 -17.18 -0.11 -19.93
CA SER A 188 -17.81 -0.88 -21.01
C SER A 188 -16.73 -1.38 -21.96
N ASP A 189 -17.02 -2.45 -22.71
CA ASP A 189 -16.05 -3.01 -23.64
C ASP A 189 -15.63 -1.97 -24.69
N GLU A 190 -16.57 -1.15 -25.18
CA GLU A 190 -16.30 -0.07 -26.13
C GLU A 190 -15.41 1.02 -25.53
N ALA A 191 -15.66 1.42 -24.28
CA ALA A 191 -14.86 2.43 -23.59
C ALA A 191 -13.45 1.91 -23.26
N HIS A 192 -13.34 0.63 -22.90
CA HIS A 192 -12.05 -0.03 -22.70
C HIS A 192 -11.24 -0.05 -24.00
N GLU A 193 -11.81 -0.55 -25.10
CA GLU A 193 -11.12 -0.62 -26.40
C GLU A 193 -10.75 0.78 -26.92
N SER A 194 -11.63 1.77 -26.75
CA SER A 194 -11.34 3.16 -27.12
C SER A 194 -10.17 3.75 -26.30
N LEU A 195 -10.13 3.49 -25.00
CA LEU A 195 -9.03 3.92 -24.13
C LEU A 195 -7.71 3.22 -24.52
N VAL A 196 -7.73 1.90 -24.72
CA VAL A 196 -6.56 1.12 -25.14
C VAL A 196 -6.03 1.62 -26.49
N PHE A 197 -6.92 1.90 -27.45
CA PHE A 197 -6.55 2.47 -28.73
C PHE A 197 -5.84 3.82 -28.57
N ALA A 198 -6.45 4.77 -27.83
CA ALA A 198 -5.85 6.08 -27.60
C ALA A 198 -4.48 5.98 -26.88
N LEU A 199 -4.36 5.10 -25.89
CA LEU A 199 -3.09 4.90 -25.18
C LEU A 199 -1.99 4.35 -26.10
N ARG A 200 -2.34 3.46 -27.03
CA ARG A 200 -1.39 2.88 -27.99
C ARG A 200 -0.97 3.87 -29.08
N GLU A 201 -1.86 4.78 -29.51
CA GLU A 201 -1.47 5.82 -30.46
C GLU A 201 -0.41 6.75 -29.86
N LEU A 202 -0.57 7.16 -28.60
CA LEU A 202 0.44 7.97 -27.88
C LEU A 202 1.76 7.20 -27.66
N GLU A 203 1.71 5.88 -27.46
CA GLU A 203 2.91 5.03 -27.42
C GLU A 203 3.63 5.03 -28.77
N LYS A 204 2.90 4.91 -29.90
CA LYS A 204 3.47 4.94 -31.26
C LYS A 204 4.11 6.30 -31.60
N GLU A 205 3.53 7.39 -31.13
CA GLU A 205 4.13 8.74 -31.20
C GLU A 205 5.40 8.86 -30.35
N GLY A 206 5.67 7.86 -29.50
CA GLY A 206 6.87 7.78 -28.69
C GLY A 206 6.81 8.60 -27.41
N ILE A 207 5.62 8.97 -26.95
CA ILE A 207 5.42 9.80 -25.75
C ILE A 207 5.80 9.04 -24.47
N TYR A 208 5.47 7.75 -24.39
CA TYR A 208 5.77 6.86 -23.27
C TYR A 208 5.90 5.40 -23.71
N GLU A 209 6.32 4.52 -22.80
CA GLU A 209 6.21 3.05 -22.93
C GLU A 209 4.92 2.57 -22.26
N LEU A 210 4.14 1.68 -22.89
CA LEU A 210 2.84 1.25 -22.37
C LEU A 210 2.84 -0.23 -21.99
N TYR A 211 2.28 -0.53 -20.81
CA TYR A 211 1.99 -1.89 -20.39
C TYR A 211 0.51 -2.02 -20.00
N ILE A 212 -0.17 -3.03 -20.57
CA ILE A 212 -1.56 -3.37 -20.25
C ILE A 212 -1.59 -4.83 -19.79
N PRO A 213 -1.14 -5.12 -18.56
CA PRO A 213 -1.11 -6.49 -18.05
C PRO A 213 -2.51 -6.97 -17.69
N ASP A 214 -2.79 -8.26 -17.96
CA ASP A 214 -3.88 -8.96 -17.32
C ASP A 214 -3.44 -9.35 -15.90
N ILE A 215 -3.75 -8.51 -14.92
CA ILE A 215 -3.23 -8.61 -13.55
C ILE A 215 -3.60 -9.94 -12.87
N GLU A 216 -4.72 -10.56 -13.29
CA GLU A 216 -5.19 -11.84 -12.77
C GLU A 216 -4.36 -13.03 -13.26
N LYS A 217 -3.60 -12.86 -14.36
CA LYS A 217 -2.78 -13.90 -14.98
C LYS A 217 -1.29 -13.84 -14.62
N ILE A 218 -0.86 -12.79 -13.93
CA ILE A 218 0.54 -12.60 -13.53
C ILE A 218 0.72 -12.81 -12.02
N SER A 219 1.90 -13.25 -11.62
CA SER A 219 2.27 -13.50 -10.23
C SER A 219 2.39 -12.20 -9.41
N LEU A 220 2.30 -12.31 -8.09
CA LEU A 220 2.48 -11.16 -7.19
C LEU A 220 3.85 -10.49 -7.37
N SER A 221 4.91 -11.25 -7.61
CA SER A 221 6.24 -10.69 -7.87
C SER A 221 6.28 -9.88 -9.18
N GLU A 222 5.64 -10.37 -10.25
CA GLU A 222 5.51 -9.61 -11.49
C GLU A 222 4.66 -8.35 -11.31
N GLN A 223 3.58 -8.41 -10.53
CA GLN A 223 2.77 -7.24 -10.18
C GLN A 223 3.59 -6.17 -9.44
N LEU A 224 4.40 -6.60 -8.46
CA LEU A 224 5.29 -5.70 -7.70
C LEU A 224 6.38 -5.10 -8.59
N GLU A 225 6.98 -5.89 -9.47
CA GLU A 225 8.01 -5.42 -10.39
C GLU A 225 7.46 -4.40 -11.39
N LEU A 226 6.26 -4.64 -11.93
CA LEU A 226 5.56 -3.68 -12.79
C LEU A 226 5.25 -2.39 -12.05
N ALA A 227 4.66 -2.48 -10.84
CA ALA A 227 4.37 -1.31 -10.02
C ALA A 227 5.63 -0.50 -9.71
N ALA A 228 6.72 -1.16 -9.32
CA ALA A 228 8.01 -0.51 -9.00
C ALA A 228 8.68 0.18 -10.19
N LYS A 229 8.37 -0.22 -11.44
CA LYS A 229 8.86 0.44 -12.65
C LYS A 229 7.94 1.53 -13.18
N THR A 230 6.69 1.58 -12.70
CA THR A 230 5.65 2.46 -13.25
C THR A 230 5.94 3.91 -12.91
N THR A 231 5.81 4.78 -13.91
CA THR A 231 5.77 6.24 -13.73
C THR A 231 4.34 6.72 -13.59
N ILE A 232 3.44 6.28 -14.47
CA ILE A 232 2.03 6.66 -14.44
C ILE A 232 1.18 5.40 -14.37
N MET A 233 0.42 5.24 -13.29
CA MET A 233 -0.53 4.14 -13.13
C MET A 233 -1.94 4.63 -13.44
N LEU A 234 -2.63 3.94 -14.34
CA LEU A 234 -4.00 4.23 -14.78
C LEU A 234 -4.88 3.02 -14.46
N GLY A 235 -6.08 3.25 -13.95
CA GLY A 235 -7.04 2.16 -13.72
C GLY A 235 -8.42 2.67 -13.31
N VAL A 236 -9.40 1.77 -13.32
CA VAL A 236 -10.70 2.06 -12.71
C VAL A 236 -10.53 2.07 -11.19
N HIS A 237 -11.21 2.98 -10.50
CA HIS A 237 -11.15 3.10 -9.05
C HIS A 237 -11.51 1.77 -8.34
N GLY A 238 -10.60 1.28 -7.49
CA GLY A 238 -10.73 -0.01 -6.82
C GLY A 238 -9.47 -0.47 -6.08
N ASP A 239 -9.54 -1.69 -5.55
CA ASP A 239 -8.47 -2.29 -4.72
C ASP A 239 -7.18 -2.54 -5.52
N GLU A 240 -7.25 -2.57 -6.86
CA GLU A 240 -6.12 -2.82 -7.78
C GLU A 240 -5.09 -1.70 -7.75
N LEU A 241 -5.55 -0.47 -7.58
CA LEU A 241 -4.68 0.68 -7.47
C LEU A 241 -3.91 0.70 -6.15
N THR A 242 -4.17 -0.23 -5.21
CA THR A 242 -3.33 -0.42 -4.01
C THR A 242 -1.87 -0.71 -4.37
N HIS A 243 -1.60 -1.30 -5.55
CA HIS A 243 -0.23 -1.49 -6.02
C HIS A 243 0.55 -0.18 -6.21
N ARG A 244 -0.13 0.99 -6.25
CA ARG A 244 0.51 2.32 -6.25
C ARG A 244 1.45 2.53 -5.05
N LEU A 245 1.21 1.85 -3.94
CA LEU A 245 2.09 1.88 -2.76
C LEU A 245 3.52 1.38 -3.08
N TRP A 246 3.69 0.63 -4.16
CA TRP A 246 5.00 0.09 -4.56
C TRP A 246 5.64 0.88 -5.70
N MET A 247 4.94 1.90 -6.23
CA MET A 247 5.52 2.82 -7.20
C MET A 247 6.61 3.69 -6.55
N PRO A 248 7.64 4.09 -7.30
CA PRO A 248 8.57 5.12 -6.85
C PRO A 248 7.82 6.44 -6.60
N SER A 249 8.06 7.08 -5.46
CA SER A 249 7.56 8.44 -5.19
C SER A 249 8.49 9.48 -5.83
N THR A 250 8.20 9.85 -7.09
CA THR A 250 8.98 10.84 -7.85
C THR A 250 8.09 12.00 -8.26
N ARG A 251 8.68 13.13 -8.61
CA ARG A 251 7.93 14.28 -9.18
C ARG A 251 7.25 13.97 -10.52
N ARG A 252 7.61 12.85 -11.17
CA ARG A 252 6.99 12.38 -12.42
C ARG A 252 5.92 11.32 -12.17
N SER A 253 5.82 10.81 -10.95
CA SER A 253 4.91 9.73 -10.60
C SER A 253 3.49 10.25 -10.53
N ALA A 254 2.56 9.54 -11.17
CA ALA A 254 1.15 9.91 -11.15
C ALA A 254 0.27 8.67 -11.08
N VAL A 255 -0.88 8.80 -10.43
CA VAL A 255 -1.96 7.82 -10.45
C VAL A 255 -3.19 8.50 -11.03
N VAL A 256 -3.79 7.90 -12.05
CA VAL A 256 -5.00 8.37 -12.70
C VAL A 256 -6.09 7.34 -12.45
N GLU A 257 -7.13 7.76 -11.72
CA GLU A 257 -8.26 6.90 -11.39
C GLU A 257 -9.47 7.26 -12.23
N ILE A 258 -10.07 6.25 -12.86
CA ILE A 258 -11.30 6.41 -13.63
C ILE A 258 -12.47 5.99 -12.74
N PHE A 259 -13.41 6.90 -12.53
CA PHE A 259 -14.64 6.65 -11.80
C PHE A 259 -15.76 6.35 -12.79
N VAL A 260 -16.35 5.15 -12.72
CA VAL A 260 -17.49 4.78 -13.55
C VAL A 260 -18.77 5.27 -12.87
N PRO A 261 -19.63 6.05 -13.56
CA PRO A 261 -20.93 6.47 -13.02
C PRO A 261 -21.75 5.24 -12.56
N ASP A 262 -22.49 5.36 -11.46
CA ASP A 262 -23.30 4.32 -10.80
C ASP A 262 -22.55 3.30 -9.90
N GLY A 263 -21.22 3.30 -9.88
CA GLY A 263 -20.46 2.64 -8.82
C GLY A 263 -20.46 3.52 -7.58
N LYS A 264 -21.19 3.18 -6.51
CA LYS A 264 -21.20 3.93 -5.23
C LYS A 264 -19.81 4.48 -4.90
N THR A 265 -19.66 5.79 -5.09
CA THR A 265 -18.46 6.59 -4.89
C THR A 265 -18.26 6.74 -3.38
N SER A 266 -17.17 6.18 -2.85
CA SER A 266 -16.52 6.80 -1.69
C SER A 266 -15.54 7.83 -2.25
N CYS A 267 -15.86 9.09 -2.03
CA CYS A 267 -15.07 10.23 -2.46
C CYS A 267 -13.71 10.19 -1.75
N SER A 268 -12.61 10.20 -2.50
CA SER A 268 -11.35 10.77 -2.00
C SER A 268 -10.60 11.38 -3.17
N LEU A 269 -10.77 12.68 -3.36
CA LEU A 269 -9.76 13.52 -3.99
C LEU A 269 -8.52 13.44 -3.11
N GLN A 270 -7.56 12.59 -3.47
CA GLN A 270 -6.21 12.70 -2.93
C GLN A 270 -5.44 13.61 -3.88
N GLU A 271 -5.30 14.88 -3.48
CA GLU A 271 -4.17 15.69 -3.93
C GLU A 271 -2.88 14.92 -3.65
N GLN A 272 -1.96 14.98 -4.61
CA GLN A 272 -0.72 14.23 -4.65
C GLN A 272 0.02 14.32 -3.31
N VAL A 273 0.36 13.14 -2.77
CA VAL A 273 1.36 12.94 -1.71
C VAL A 273 2.75 13.00 -2.32
#